data_AF-A0A1S3UR70-F1
#
_entry.id   AF-A0A1S3UR70-F1
#
_cell.length_a   1.000
_cell.length_b   1.000
_cell.length_c   1.000
_cell.angle_alpha   90.00
_cell.angle_beta   90.00
_cell.angle_gamma   90.00
#
_symmetry.space_group_name_H-M   'P 1'
#
loop_
_entity.id
_entity.type
_entity.pdbx_description
1 polymer ?
#
loop_
_entity_poly.entity_id
_entity_poly.type
_entity_poly.pdbx_seq_one_letter_code
_entity_poly.pdbx_strand_id
1 'polypeptide(L)'
;MSTSPGIYFDIGKKAKDVLHKDYSNLSPIHFHYQFMDYNVDLSCQLNEILPGFRSLFKCTIPDSGKVEVQHLTNYTGITGCIGLEGNLEKGYDPVLNLSGLVGTNILSLGANVALDIPTRTFSNLNAGLNLNTPFLVASLTTHDSFDILKASCYHEVNPLSKTAIAAELKHSLSMGETSATIGAQHAILPETLVKARFDTFGKAGAVIQQGFWERFYVSMAGEVDFKTTDNNLHPKVGVSVALRP
;
A
#
# COMPACT_ATOMS: atom_id res chain seq x y z
N MET A 1 21.07 2.34 -15.16
CA MET A 1 19.79 2.74 -14.53
C MET A 1 18.69 1.93 -15.20
N SER A 2 17.85 1.22 -14.44
CA SER A 2 16.68 0.53 -15.00
C SER A 2 15.82 1.56 -15.72
N THR A 3 15.63 1.41 -17.03
CA THR A 3 14.72 2.24 -17.84
C THR A 3 13.25 1.87 -17.59
N SER A 4 13.00 0.69 -17.02
CA SER A 4 11.66 0.17 -16.79
C SER A 4 10.86 1.04 -15.83
N PRO A 5 9.60 1.38 -16.16
CA PRO A 5 8.74 2.22 -15.34
C PRO A 5 8.18 1.51 -14.09
N GLY A 6 8.38 0.20 -13.94
CA GLY A 6 7.81 -0.62 -12.86
C GLY A 6 6.43 -1.17 -13.18
N ILE A 7 5.64 -1.47 -12.16
CA ILE A 7 4.23 -1.91 -12.31
C ILE A 7 3.26 -0.82 -11.89
N TYR A 8 2.00 -0.92 -12.31
CA TYR A 8 0.95 0.05 -11.95
C TYR A 8 0.88 0.31 -10.43
N PHE A 9 0.98 -0.74 -9.62
CA PHE A 9 0.91 -0.63 -8.16
C PHE A 9 2.13 0.05 -7.51
N ASP A 10 3.19 0.35 -8.26
CA ASP A 10 4.30 1.16 -7.79
C ASP A 10 4.00 2.67 -7.82
N ILE A 11 2.93 3.10 -8.51
CA ILE A 11 2.50 4.50 -8.56
C ILE A 11 2.11 4.99 -7.15
N GLY A 12 2.82 6.03 -6.68
CA GLY A 12 2.62 6.63 -5.36
C GLY A 12 3.08 5.77 -4.18
N LYS A 13 3.71 4.62 -4.44
CA LYS A 13 4.12 3.66 -3.40
C LYS A 13 5.02 4.26 -2.34
N LYS A 14 5.96 5.15 -2.71
CA LYS A 14 6.85 5.81 -1.74
C LYS A 14 6.08 6.64 -0.71
N ALA A 15 5.11 7.45 -1.16
CA ALA A 15 4.26 8.22 -0.26
C ALA A 15 3.39 7.30 0.61
N LYS A 16 2.76 6.29 -0.01
CA LYS A 16 1.93 5.30 0.70
C LYS A 16 2.72 4.51 1.76
N ASP A 17 3.97 4.18 1.50
CA ASP A 17 4.85 3.45 2.43
C ASP A 17 5.19 4.28 3.68
N VAL A 18 5.24 5.61 3.57
CA VAL A 18 5.42 6.51 4.72
C VAL A 18 4.11 6.68 5.48
N LEU A 19 3.00 6.84 4.74
CA LEU A 19 1.72 7.26 5.30
C LEU A 19 0.85 6.12 5.82
N HIS A 20 0.98 4.90 5.31
CA HIS A 20 -0.02 3.83 5.58
C HIS A 20 0.60 2.47 5.92
N LYS A 21 1.85 2.23 5.56
CA LYS A 21 2.51 0.94 5.78
C LYS A 21 3.02 0.79 7.21
N ASP A 22 2.83 -0.41 7.76
CA ASP A 22 3.19 -0.82 9.12
C ASP A 22 2.33 -0.17 10.23
N TYR A 23 1.35 0.65 9.86
CA TYR A 23 0.32 1.15 10.76
C TYR A 23 -0.71 0.05 11.09
N SER A 24 -1.50 0.25 12.15
CA SER A 24 -2.50 -0.70 12.63
C SER A 24 -3.71 -0.79 11.69
N ASN A 25 -3.53 -1.46 10.55
CA ASN A 25 -4.60 -1.78 9.61
C ASN A 25 -5.00 -3.24 9.81
N LEU A 26 -6.25 -3.47 10.20
CA LEU A 26 -6.83 -4.79 10.32
C LEU A 26 -7.44 -5.22 8.98
N SER A 27 -7.23 -6.48 8.58
CA SER A 27 -7.93 -7.04 7.42
C SER A 27 -9.41 -7.30 7.73
N PRO A 28 -10.32 -7.20 6.74
CA PRO A 28 -11.74 -7.46 6.93
C PRO A 28 -12.02 -8.79 7.63
N ILE A 29 -11.34 -9.86 7.20
CA ILE A 29 -11.36 -11.14 7.91
C ILE A 29 -10.05 -11.28 8.68
N HIS A 30 -10.16 -11.51 9.99
CA HIS A 30 -9.05 -11.70 10.90
C HIS A 30 -9.43 -12.76 11.94
N PHE A 31 -8.43 -13.38 12.56
CA PHE A 31 -8.68 -14.23 13.70
C PHE A 31 -8.89 -13.36 14.93
N HIS A 32 -10.03 -13.53 15.59
CA HIS A 32 -10.29 -12.94 16.88
C HIS A 32 -10.00 -13.99 17.97
N TYR A 33 -9.05 -13.70 18.85
CA TYR A 33 -8.78 -14.52 20.02
C TYR A 33 -8.68 -13.64 21.28
N GLN A 34 -9.67 -13.76 22.16
CA GLN A 34 -9.81 -13.00 23.40
C GLN A 34 -9.85 -11.48 23.18
N PHE A 35 -8.72 -10.80 23.37
CA PHE A 35 -8.59 -9.34 23.24
C PHE A 35 -7.70 -8.94 22.06
N MET A 36 -7.28 -9.90 21.24
CA MET A 36 -6.31 -9.69 20.17
C MET A 36 -6.84 -10.21 18.84
N ASP A 37 -6.81 -9.31 17.86
CA ASP A 37 -7.07 -9.62 16.46
C ASP A 37 -5.74 -9.80 15.73
N TYR A 38 -5.59 -10.89 14.97
CA TYR A 38 -4.36 -11.16 14.23
C TYR A 38 -4.61 -11.71 12.83
N ASN A 39 -3.65 -11.44 11.94
CA ASN A 39 -3.56 -11.98 10.59
C ASN A 39 -2.13 -12.47 10.32
N VAL A 40 -1.97 -13.34 9.33
CA VAL A 40 -0.66 -13.84 8.91
C VAL A 40 -0.47 -13.56 7.42
N ASP A 41 0.52 -12.74 7.10
CA ASP A 41 0.92 -12.43 5.72
C ASP A 41 2.10 -13.30 5.29
N LEU A 42 1.87 -14.12 4.26
CA LEU A 42 2.88 -14.91 3.57
C LEU A 42 3.07 -14.36 2.16
N SER A 43 4.30 -14.02 1.78
CA SER A 43 4.63 -13.62 0.42
C SER A 43 5.84 -14.40 -0.07
N CYS A 44 5.69 -15.04 -1.22
CA CYS A 44 6.75 -15.77 -1.91
C CYS A 44 6.92 -15.17 -3.30
N GLN A 45 8.15 -14.75 -3.60
CA GLN A 45 8.51 -14.25 -4.91
C GLN A 45 9.39 -15.28 -5.62
N LEU A 46 9.00 -15.66 -6.82
CA LEU A 46 9.75 -16.54 -7.69
C LEU A 46 10.18 -15.75 -8.92
N ASN A 47 11.49 -15.71 -9.14
CA ASN A 47 12.05 -15.17 -10.37
C ASN A 47 12.13 -16.32 -11.37
N GLU A 48 11.63 -16.10 -12.60
CA GLU A 48 11.85 -17.00 -13.75
C GLU A 48 11.15 -18.37 -13.70
N ILE A 49 9.83 -18.42 -13.42
CA ILE A 49 9.02 -19.59 -13.79
C ILE A 49 8.96 -19.70 -15.34
N LEU A 50 8.95 -18.55 -16.02
CA LEU A 50 9.05 -18.40 -17.46
C LEU A 50 10.13 -17.34 -17.77
N PRO A 51 10.92 -17.48 -18.86
CA PRO A 51 11.92 -16.48 -19.22
C PRO A 51 11.31 -15.08 -19.37
N GLY A 52 11.79 -14.11 -18.60
CA GLY A 52 11.30 -12.72 -18.64
C GLY A 52 10.00 -12.44 -17.85
N PHE A 53 9.52 -13.39 -17.05
CA PHE A 53 8.36 -13.20 -16.16
C PHE A 53 8.76 -13.37 -14.69
N ARG A 54 8.12 -12.56 -13.85
CA ARG A 54 8.22 -12.64 -12.39
C ARG A 54 6.88 -13.07 -11.83
N SER A 55 6.89 -14.04 -10.92
CA SER A 55 5.67 -14.53 -10.28
C SER A 55 5.72 -14.24 -8.78
N LEU A 56 4.60 -13.78 -8.24
CA LEU A 56 4.46 -13.45 -6.84
C LEU A 56 3.21 -14.14 -6.29
N PHE A 57 3.39 -14.87 -5.22
CA PHE A 57 2.33 -15.50 -4.46
C PHE A 57 2.20 -14.72 -3.15
N LYS A 58 1.00 -14.22 -2.85
CA LYS A 58 0.71 -13.55 -1.58
C LYS A 58 -0.53 -14.17 -0.96
N CYS A 59 -0.45 -14.57 0.29
CA CYS A 59 -1.58 -15.10 1.04
C CYS A 59 -1.63 -14.39 2.39
N THR A 60 -2.76 -13.76 2.68
CA THR A 60 -3.09 -13.18 3.97
C THR A 60 -4.11 -14.10 4.62
N ILE A 61 -3.74 -14.84 5.66
CA ILE A 61 -4.62 -15.81 6.30
C ILE A 61 -5.30 -15.13 7.50
N PRO A 62 -6.64 -15.19 7.63
CA PRO A 62 -7.63 -15.92 6.80
C PRO A 62 -8.25 -15.09 5.65
N ASP A 63 -7.78 -13.87 5.41
CA ASP A 63 -8.42 -12.86 4.58
C ASP A 63 -8.43 -13.12 3.07
N SER A 64 -7.29 -13.43 2.46
CA SER A 64 -7.16 -13.44 1.00
C SER A 64 -5.98 -14.27 0.49
N GLY A 65 -6.08 -14.71 -0.76
CA GLY A 65 -5.00 -15.40 -1.47
C GLY A 65 -4.89 -14.85 -2.88
N LYS A 66 -3.69 -14.48 -3.32
CA LYS A 66 -3.44 -13.79 -4.59
C LYS A 66 -2.22 -14.40 -5.28
N VAL A 67 -2.35 -14.61 -6.59
CA VAL A 67 -1.27 -15.04 -7.47
C VAL A 67 -1.12 -13.99 -8.56
N GLU A 68 0.07 -13.43 -8.64
CA GLU A 68 0.42 -12.34 -9.54
C GLU A 68 1.53 -12.77 -10.50
N VAL A 69 1.39 -12.41 -11.76
CA VAL A 69 2.37 -12.60 -12.83
C VAL A 69 2.68 -11.24 -13.44
N GLN A 70 3.95 -10.91 -13.52
CA GLN A 70 4.46 -9.63 -13.98
C GLN A 70 5.39 -9.83 -15.18
N HIS A 71 5.26 -8.96 -16.17
CA HIS A 71 6.16 -8.83 -17.30
C HIS A 71 6.61 -7.39 -17.44
N LEU A 72 7.91 -7.16 -17.29
CA LEU A 72 8.52 -5.83 -17.32
C LEU A 72 9.43 -5.71 -18.53
N THR A 73 9.19 -4.69 -19.36
CA THR A 73 10.08 -4.27 -20.43
C THR A 73 10.71 -2.92 -20.09
N ASN A 74 11.52 -2.37 -21.01
CA ASN A 74 12.16 -1.07 -20.84
C ASN A 74 11.17 0.10 -20.71
N TYR A 75 9.96 -0.02 -21.26
CA TYR A 75 8.98 1.08 -21.26
C TYR A 75 7.56 0.66 -20.88
N THR A 76 7.35 -0.62 -20.61
CA THR A 76 6.04 -1.14 -20.22
C THR A 76 6.16 -2.10 -19.05
N GLY A 77 5.12 -2.13 -18.21
CA GLY A 77 4.93 -3.13 -17.18
C GLY A 77 3.52 -3.68 -17.27
N ILE A 78 3.37 -4.98 -17.49
CA ILE A 78 2.08 -5.66 -17.55
C ILE A 78 2.00 -6.62 -16.38
N THR A 79 0.89 -6.56 -15.66
CA THR A 79 0.65 -7.43 -14.52
C THR A 79 -0.74 -8.05 -14.63
N GLY A 80 -0.79 -9.38 -14.52
CA GLY A 80 -2.03 -10.12 -14.31
C GLY A 80 -2.04 -10.74 -12.92
N CYS A 81 -3.13 -10.56 -12.18
CA CYS A 81 -3.29 -11.10 -10.84
C CYS A 81 -4.66 -11.76 -10.72
N ILE A 82 -4.70 -12.99 -10.24
CA ILE A 82 -5.94 -13.65 -9.83
C ILE A 82 -5.91 -13.84 -8.32
N GLY A 83 -7.01 -13.51 -7.65
CA GLY A 83 -7.08 -13.64 -6.21
C GLY A 83 -8.46 -13.96 -5.69
N LEU A 84 -8.50 -14.41 -4.45
CA LEU A 84 -9.68 -14.56 -3.62
C LEU A 84 -9.66 -13.43 -2.60
N GLU A 85 -10.73 -12.65 -2.56
CA GLU A 85 -10.91 -11.56 -1.61
C GLU A 85 -11.99 -11.96 -0.60
N GLY A 86 -11.66 -11.83 0.69
CA GLY A 86 -12.57 -12.17 1.77
C GLY A 86 -13.71 -11.16 1.89
N ASN A 87 -14.93 -11.67 1.93
CA ASN A 87 -16.16 -10.92 2.15
C ASN A 87 -16.92 -11.56 3.31
N LEU A 88 -17.19 -10.76 4.36
CA LEU A 88 -17.85 -11.24 5.58
C LEU A 88 -19.26 -11.81 5.32
N GLU A 89 -19.95 -11.36 4.27
CA GLU A 89 -21.32 -11.80 3.96
C GLU A 89 -21.37 -12.95 2.93
N LYS A 90 -20.39 -13.02 2.02
CA LYS A 90 -20.42 -13.91 0.84
C LYS A 90 -19.31 -14.96 0.81
N GLY A 91 -18.40 -14.95 1.79
CA GLY A 91 -17.27 -15.88 1.85
C GLY A 91 -16.07 -15.32 1.09
N TYR A 92 -15.62 -16.00 0.04
CA TYR A 92 -14.46 -15.56 -0.76
C TYR A 92 -14.87 -15.29 -2.19
N ASP A 93 -14.68 -14.05 -2.64
CA ASP A 93 -15.00 -13.61 -3.98
C ASP A 93 -13.76 -13.70 -4.88
N PRO A 94 -13.78 -14.50 -5.95
CA PRO A 94 -12.68 -14.53 -6.91
C PRO A 94 -12.66 -13.28 -7.79
N VAL A 95 -11.55 -12.56 -7.78
CA VAL A 95 -11.32 -11.33 -8.52
C VAL A 95 -10.11 -11.47 -9.43
N LEU A 96 -10.29 -11.11 -10.71
CA LEU A 96 -9.21 -11.02 -11.69
C LEU A 96 -8.82 -9.54 -11.85
N ASN A 97 -7.55 -9.22 -11.65
CA ASN A 97 -6.99 -7.90 -11.85
C ASN A 97 -6.01 -7.92 -13.02
N LEU A 98 -6.18 -6.97 -13.94
CA LEU A 98 -5.26 -6.73 -15.04
C LEU A 98 -4.81 -5.28 -14.97
N SER A 99 -3.50 -5.06 -14.97
CA SER A 99 -2.92 -3.72 -14.99
C SER A 99 -1.81 -3.59 -16.01
N GLY A 100 -1.69 -2.37 -16.52
CA GLY A 100 -0.67 -1.97 -17.47
C GLY A 100 -0.09 -0.62 -17.08
N LEU A 101 1.22 -0.48 -17.24
CA LEU A 101 1.98 0.74 -17.05
C LEU A 101 2.81 0.98 -18.32
N VAL A 102 2.84 2.21 -18.80
CA VAL A 102 3.68 2.66 -19.90
C VAL A 102 4.42 3.94 -19.51
N GLY A 103 5.69 4.03 -19.87
CA GLY A 103 6.47 5.24 -19.68
C GLY A 103 7.92 4.94 -19.34
N THR A 104 8.53 5.88 -18.62
CA THR A 104 9.94 5.87 -18.23
C THR A 104 10.07 5.88 -16.70
N ASN A 105 11.30 5.81 -16.20
CA ASN A 105 11.57 5.96 -14.78
C ASN A 105 11.26 7.38 -14.22
N ILE A 106 11.02 8.38 -15.07
CA ILE A 106 10.67 9.75 -14.68
C ILE A 106 9.16 9.96 -14.78
N LEU A 107 8.56 9.68 -15.94
CA LEU A 107 7.12 9.87 -16.15
C LEU A 107 6.50 8.55 -16.61
N SER A 108 5.48 8.09 -15.90
CA SER A 108 4.74 6.87 -16.24
C SER A 108 3.24 7.05 -16.05
N LEU A 109 2.48 6.38 -16.91
CA LEU A 109 1.02 6.36 -16.91
C LEU A 109 0.57 4.90 -16.87
N GLY A 110 -0.42 4.58 -16.07
CA GLY A 110 -0.96 3.24 -16.02
C GLY A 110 -2.43 3.18 -15.70
N ALA A 111 -3.00 2.01 -15.92
CA ALA A 111 -4.38 1.70 -15.63
C ALA A 111 -4.48 0.29 -15.05
N ASN A 112 -5.50 0.08 -14.23
CA ASN A 112 -5.88 -1.21 -13.67
C ASN A 112 -7.39 -1.40 -13.83
N VAL A 113 -7.79 -2.61 -14.18
CA VAL A 113 -9.18 -3.04 -14.19
C VAL A 113 -9.32 -4.32 -13.37
N ALA A 114 -10.34 -4.37 -12.52
CA ALA A 114 -10.75 -5.58 -11.82
C ALA A 114 -11.99 -6.18 -12.50
N LEU A 115 -12.10 -7.50 -12.47
CA LEU A 115 -13.25 -8.25 -12.94
C LEU A 115 -13.66 -9.19 -11.82
N ASP A 116 -14.88 -8.97 -11.32
CA ASP A 116 -15.52 -9.88 -10.37
C ASP A 116 -16.01 -11.10 -11.14
N ILE A 117 -15.39 -12.26 -10.90
CA ILE A 117 -15.68 -13.49 -11.65
C ILE A 117 -17.12 -13.98 -11.43
N PRO A 118 -17.71 -13.95 -10.20
CA PRO A 118 -19.06 -14.45 -9.97
C PRO A 118 -20.14 -13.64 -10.69
N THR A 119 -20.04 -12.31 -10.65
CA THR A 119 -21.02 -11.39 -11.26
C THR A 119 -20.69 -11.04 -12.70
N ARG A 120 -19.48 -11.35 -13.16
CA ARG A 120 -18.92 -10.97 -14.48
C ARG A 120 -18.99 -9.46 -14.74
N THR A 121 -18.84 -8.67 -13.69
CA THR A 121 -18.87 -7.20 -13.75
C THR A 121 -17.46 -6.65 -13.66
N PHE A 122 -17.13 -5.68 -14.52
CA PHE A 122 -15.91 -4.91 -14.36
C PHE A 122 -16.09 -3.96 -13.16
N SER A 123 -15.18 -4.08 -12.21
CA SER A 123 -15.11 -3.26 -11.00
C SER A 123 -13.76 -2.54 -10.93
N ASN A 124 -13.67 -1.51 -10.10
CA ASN A 124 -12.41 -0.86 -9.72
C ASN A 124 -11.51 -0.46 -10.90
N LEU A 125 -12.11 0.26 -11.86
CA LEU A 125 -11.35 0.88 -12.94
C LEU A 125 -10.54 2.05 -12.37
N ASN A 126 -9.23 1.89 -12.39
CA ASN A 126 -8.29 2.83 -11.79
C ASN A 126 -7.30 3.31 -12.85
N ALA A 127 -6.94 4.59 -12.79
CA ALA A 127 -5.89 5.17 -13.61
C ALA A 127 -4.84 5.81 -12.70
N GLY A 128 -3.63 6.00 -13.22
CA GLY A 128 -2.53 6.53 -12.44
C GLY A 128 -1.48 7.21 -13.29
N LEU A 129 -1.01 8.36 -12.84
CA LEU A 129 0.13 9.08 -13.37
C LEU A 129 1.19 9.17 -12.27
N ASN A 130 2.44 8.97 -12.62
CA ASN A 130 3.57 9.06 -11.70
C ASN A 130 4.69 9.91 -12.31
N LEU A 131 5.20 10.82 -11.50
CA LEU A 131 6.34 11.68 -11.79
C LEU A 131 7.41 11.44 -10.71
N ASN A 132 8.53 10.87 -11.11
CA ASN A 132 9.64 10.51 -10.25
C ASN A 132 10.87 11.34 -10.62
N THR A 133 11.19 12.31 -9.79
CA THR A 133 12.41 13.13 -9.90
C THR A 133 13.36 12.81 -8.75
N PRO A 134 14.65 13.21 -8.83
CA PRO A 134 15.62 12.95 -7.76
C PRO A 134 15.23 13.52 -6.38
N PHE A 135 14.43 14.60 -6.36
CA PHE A 135 14.07 15.30 -5.13
C PHE A 135 12.61 15.05 -4.73
N LEU A 136 11.72 14.81 -5.70
CA LEU A 136 10.28 14.70 -5.46
C LEU A 136 9.69 13.57 -6.30
N VAL A 137 8.88 12.74 -5.65
CA VAL A 137 8.02 11.76 -6.32
C VAL A 137 6.58 12.18 -6.11
N ALA A 138 5.89 12.54 -7.18
CA ALA A 138 4.50 12.93 -7.18
C ALA A 138 3.68 11.92 -7.99
N SER A 139 2.47 11.63 -7.55
CA SER A 139 1.57 10.76 -8.28
C SER A 139 0.14 11.22 -8.15
N LEU A 140 -0.64 10.95 -9.19
CA LEU A 140 -2.08 11.18 -9.23
C LEU A 140 -2.75 9.87 -9.63
N THR A 141 -3.60 9.32 -8.78
CA THR A 141 -4.32 8.07 -9.03
C THR A 141 -5.81 8.29 -8.85
N THR A 142 -6.58 7.65 -9.72
CA THR A 142 -8.04 7.59 -9.60
C THR A 142 -8.42 6.18 -9.16
N HIS A 143 -9.42 6.09 -8.29
CA HIS A 143 -9.94 4.84 -7.76
C HIS A 143 -11.46 4.77 -7.91
N ASP A 144 -12.01 3.56 -7.80
CA ASP A 144 -13.45 3.26 -7.76
C ASP A 144 -14.20 3.90 -8.92
N SER A 145 -13.80 3.54 -10.15
CA SER A 145 -14.40 4.06 -11.38
C SER A 145 -14.33 5.58 -11.49
N PHE A 146 -13.19 6.14 -11.12
CA PHE A 146 -12.88 7.58 -11.10
C PHE A 146 -13.58 8.41 -10.03
N ASP A 147 -14.28 7.82 -9.07
CA ASP A 147 -14.92 8.59 -7.99
C ASP A 147 -13.91 9.22 -7.03
N ILE A 148 -12.85 8.48 -6.70
CA ILE A 148 -11.86 8.93 -5.72
C ILE A 148 -10.59 9.37 -6.43
N LEU A 149 -10.28 10.66 -6.32
CA LEU A 149 -9.02 11.24 -6.76
C LEU A 149 -8.02 11.28 -5.60
N LYS A 150 -6.85 10.66 -5.78
CA LYS A 150 -5.74 10.70 -4.82
C LYS A 150 -4.52 11.32 -5.46
N ALA A 151 -4.07 12.44 -4.92
CA ALA A 151 -2.77 13.03 -5.25
C ALA A 151 -1.83 12.78 -4.08
N SER A 152 -0.63 12.27 -4.33
CA SER A 152 0.36 12.06 -3.28
C SER A 152 1.72 12.57 -3.70
N CYS A 153 2.47 13.10 -2.76
CA CYS A 153 3.85 13.52 -2.94
C CYS A 153 4.76 12.92 -1.87
N TYR A 154 6.00 12.66 -2.26
CA TYR A 154 7.06 12.14 -1.41
C TYR A 154 8.32 12.93 -1.70
N HIS A 155 8.90 13.51 -0.66
CA HIS A 155 10.15 14.26 -0.72
C HIS A 155 11.19 13.58 0.17
N GLU A 156 12.30 13.18 -0.44
CA GLU A 156 13.43 12.59 0.27
C GLU A 156 14.36 13.71 0.73
N VAL A 157 14.40 13.94 2.04
CA VAL A 157 15.20 15.01 2.65
C VAL A 157 16.64 14.56 2.83
N ASN A 158 16.84 13.33 3.32
CA ASN A 158 18.17 12.79 3.52
C ASN A 158 18.16 11.25 3.37
N PRO A 159 18.80 10.69 2.32
CA PRO A 159 18.83 9.25 2.08
C PRO A 159 19.60 8.48 3.15
N LEU A 160 20.65 9.07 3.76
CA LEU A 160 21.49 8.39 4.75
C LEU A 160 20.73 8.10 6.05
N SER A 161 19.89 9.03 6.48
CA SER A 161 19.02 8.89 7.65
C SER A 161 17.61 8.40 7.28
N LYS A 162 17.38 7.98 6.03
CA LYS A 162 16.06 7.61 5.49
C LYS A 162 14.97 8.65 5.82
N THR A 163 15.35 9.92 5.93
CA THR A 163 14.43 11.01 6.29
C THR A 163 13.62 11.39 5.08
N ALA A 164 12.31 11.26 5.19
CA ALA A 164 11.40 11.64 4.12
C ALA A 164 10.09 12.20 4.67
N ILE A 165 9.47 13.06 3.87
CA ILE A 165 8.18 13.65 4.14
C ILE A 165 7.24 13.21 3.02
N ALA A 166 6.02 12.85 3.37
CA ALA A 166 4.99 12.49 2.42
C ALA A 166 3.69 13.25 2.74
N ALA A 167 2.95 13.58 1.68
CA ALA A 167 1.59 14.07 1.81
C ALA A 167 0.69 13.38 0.80
N GLU A 168 -0.56 13.19 1.17
CA GLU A 168 -1.61 12.61 0.34
C GLU A 168 -2.87 13.45 0.49
N LEU A 169 -3.45 13.84 -0.63
CA LEU A 169 -4.74 14.51 -0.75
C LEU A 169 -5.70 13.52 -1.41
N LYS A 170 -6.77 13.16 -0.72
CA LYS A 170 -7.84 12.31 -1.23
C LYS A 170 -9.12 13.12 -1.32
N HIS A 171 -9.68 13.19 -2.53
CA HIS A 171 -10.93 13.87 -2.83
C HIS A 171 -11.94 12.85 -3.38
N SER A 172 -13.14 12.80 -2.79
CA SER A 172 -14.27 12.02 -3.33
C SER A 172 -15.15 12.95 -4.14
N LEU A 173 -15.33 12.65 -5.42
CA LEU A 173 -16.16 13.45 -6.33
C LEU A 173 -17.65 13.29 -6.01
N SER A 174 -18.10 12.09 -5.64
CA SER A 174 -19.50 11.84 -5.29
C SER A 174 -19.95 12.52 -4.00
N MET A 175 -19.09 12.52 -2.97
CA MET A 175 -19.41 13.15 -1.68
C MET A 175 -18.97 14.62 -1.60
N GLY A 176 -18.09 15.07 -2.50
CA GLY A 176 -17.50 16.42 -2.47
C GLY A 176 -16.54 16.64 -1.29
N GLU A 177 -16.12 15.57 -0.61
CA GLU A 177 -15.28 15.63 0.58
C GLU A 177 -13.79 15.54 0.22
N THR A 178 -12.97 16.33 0.92
CA THR A 178 -11.53 16.35 0.74
C THR A 178 -10.85 16.05 2.07
N SER A 179 -9.91 15.12 2.05
CA SER A 179 -9.10 14.72 3.18
C SER A 179 -7.63 14.83 2.81
N ALA A 180 -6.82 15.35 3.74
CA ALA A 180 -5.38 15.45 3.55
C ALA A 180 -4.65 14.76 4.70
N THR A 181 -3.70 13.91 4.36
CA THR A 181 -2.82 13.23 5.30
C THR A 181 -1.39 13.66 5.05
N ILE A 182 -0.68 14.03 6.09
CA ILE A 182 0.74 14.41 6.03
C ILE A 182 1.49 13.52 7.01
N GLY A 183 2.69 13.09 6.64
CA GLY A 183 3.51 12.27 7.51
C GLY A 183 4.98 12.37 7.18
N ALA A 184 5.78 11.86 8.09
CA ALA A 184 7.21 11.84 7.96
C ALA A 184 7.76 10.50 8.47
N GLN A 185 8.93 10.14 7.95
CA GLN A 185 9.73 9.04 8.46
C GLN A 185 11.16 9.51 8.71
N HIS A 186 11.80 8.89 9.69
CA HIS A 186 13.18 9.16 10.04
C HIS A 186 13.82 7.93 10.68
N ALA A 187 15.02 7.55 10.25
CA ALA A 187 15.82 6.54 10.91
C ALA A 187 16.66 7.19 12.01
N ILE A 188 16.31 6.89 13.27
CA ILE A 188 17.06 7.36 14.44
C ILE A 188 18.41 6.63 14.52
N LEU A 189 18.38 5.33 14.25
CA LEU A 189 19.54 4.46 14.13
C LEU A 189 19.43 3.70 12.80
N PRO A 190 20.53 3.13 12.27
CA PRO A 190 20.48 2.32 11.05
C PRO A 190 19.40 1.23 11.07
N GLU A 191 19.15 0.67 12.27
CA GLU A 191 18.18 -0.39 12.54
C GLU A 191 16.83 0.10 13.11
N THR A 192 16.68 1.38 13.45
CA THR A 192 15.46 1.91 14.10
C THR A 192 14.82 2.98 13.24
N LEU A 193 13.67 2.66 12.65
CA LEU A 193 12.89 3.57 11.82
C LEU A 193 11.64 4.05 12.58
N VAL A 194 11.40 5.35 12.58
CA VAL A 194 10.18 5.95 13.13
C VAL A 194 9.38 6.58 12.00
N LYS A 195 8.06 6.43 12.07
CA LYS A 195 7.09 7.08 11.19
C LYS A 195 6.04 7.78 12.02
N ALA A 196 5.56 8.91 11.55
CA ALA A 196 4.40 9.58 12.13
C ALA A 196 3.52 10.15 11.02
N ARG A 197 2.21 10.17 11.24
CA ARG A 197 1.22 10.73 10.33
C ARG A 197 0.14 11.48 11.07
N PHE A 198 -0.46 12.44 10.38
CA PHE A 198 -1.60 13.20 10.82
C PHE A 198 -2.56 13.45 9.66
N ASP A 199 -3.86 13.28 9.91
CA ASP A 199 -4.93 13.53 8.95
C ASP A 199 -5.79 14.72 9.40
N THR A 200 -6.30 15.48 8.43
CA THR A 200 -7.33 16.51 8.56
C THR A 200 -8.55 16.12 9.41
N PHE A 201 -8.88 14.83 9.49
CA PHE A 201 -9.95 14.35 10.36
C PHE A 201 -9.58 14.25 11.85
N GLY A 202 -8.34 14.57 12.25
CA GLY A 202 -7.88 14.50 13.63
C GLY A 202 -7.31 13.13 14.02
N LYS A 203 -7.05 12.26 13.05
CA LYS A 203 -6.38 10.98 13.27
C LYS A 203 -4.87 11.16 13.23
N ALA A 204 -4.20 10.75 14.29
CA ALA A 204 -2.74 10.69 14.34
C ALA A 204 -2.29 9.25 14.53
N GLY A 205 -1.16 8.91 13.91
CA GLY A 205 -0.53 7.62 14.11
C GLY A 205 0.98 7.75 14.20
N ALA A 206 1.59 6.81 14.90
CA ALA A 206 3.04 6.64 14.94
C ALA A 206 3.41 5.17 14.84
N VAL A 207 4.55 4.89 14.21
CA VAL A 207 5.13 3.55 14.09
C VAL A 207 6.60 3.61 14.48
N ILE A 208 7.05 2.65 15.27
CA ILE A 208 8.46 2.40 15.53
C ILE A 208 8.77 1.00 15.02
N GLN A 209 9.72 0.89 14.10
CA GLN A 209 10.22 -0.36 13.56
C GLN A 209 11.68 -0.57 13.98
N GLN A 210 11.97 -1.74 14.52
CA GLN A 210 13.29 -2.16 14.97
C GLN A 210 13.74 -3.40 14.18
N GLY A 211 14.89 -3.28 13.51
CA GLY A 211 15.60 -4.38 12.88
C GLY A 211 16.48 -5.14 13.88
N PHE A 212 16.50 -6.47 13.74
CA PHE A 212 17.38 -7.39 14.43
C PHE A 212 17.99 -8.37 13.43
N TRP A 213 19.30 -8.57 13.52
CA TRP A 213 20.06 -9.50 12.69
C TRP A 213 19.78 -9.36 11.18
N GLU A 214 19.48 -8.14 10.72
CA GLU A 214 19.17 -7.73 9.34
C GLU A 214 17.99 -8.44 8.64
N ARG A 215 17.41 -9.50 9.25
CA ARG A 215 16.36 -10.34 8.68
C ARG A 215 15.04 -10.27 9.45
N PHE A 216 15.09 -9.90 10.72
CA PHE A 216 13.94 -9.85 11.61
C PHE A 216 13.59 -8.40 11.92
N TYR A 217 12.33 -8.02 11.70
CA TYR A 217 11.85 -6.67 11.96
C TYR A 217 10.62 -6.73 12.85
N VAL A 218 10.63 -5.97 13.94
CA VAL A 218 9.47 -5.79 14.82
C VAL A 218 8.99 -4.36 14.67
N SER A 219 7.71 -4.20 14.38
CA SER A 219 7.06 -2.89 14.29
C SER A 219 5.96 -2.78 15.33
N MET A 220 5.94 -1.67 16.05
CA MET A 220 4.88 -1.30 16.96
C MET A 220 4.22 -0.02 16.43
N ALA A 221 2.91 -0.07 16.26
CA ALA A 221 2.10 1.03 15.76
C ALA A 221 1.07 1.46 16.82
N GLY A 222 0.84 2.76 16.91
CA GLY A 222 -0.20 3.36 17.75
C GLY A 222 -0.97 4.40 16.95
N GLU A 223 -2.30 4.38 17.04
CA GLU A 223 -3.20 5.35 16.41
C GLU A 223 -4.22 5.90 17.39
N VAL A 224 -4.50 7.20 17.26
CA VAL A 224 -5.41 7.94 18.12
C VAL A 224 -6.27 8.86 17.25
N ASP A 225 -7.58 8.84 17.50
CA ASP A 225 -8.53 9.76 16.87
C ASP A 225 -8.91 10.87 17.86
N PHE A 226 -8.36 12.07 17.66
CA PHE A 226 -8.56 13.21 18.55
C PHE A 226 -9.89 13.92 18.37
N LYS A 227 -10.68 13.57 17.35
CA LYS A 227 -11.95 14.24 17.04
C LYS A 227 -13.17 13.50 17.59
N THR A 228 -12.96 12.36 18.25
CA THR A 228 -14.05 11.58 18.85
C THR A 228 -14.60 12.32 20.07
N THR A 229 -15.87 12.74 20.00
CA THR A 229 -16.58 13.50 21.05
C THR A 229 -16.97 12.65 22.27
N ASP A 230 -16.92 11.32 22.17
CA ASP A 230 -17.09 10.45 23.33
C ASP A 230 -15.85 10.51 24.22
N ASN A 231 -16.04 10.56 25.55
CA ASN A 231 -15.01 10.52 26.61
C ASN A 231 -14.08 9.29 26.59
N ASN A 232 -14.12 8.50 25.52
CA ASN A 232 -13.48 7.23 25.31
C ASN A 232 -12.47 7.35 24.16
N LEU A 233 -11.38 8.07 24.42
CA LEU A 233 -10.19 8.07 23.56
C LEU A 233 -9.53 6.69 23.66
N HIS A 234 -9.92 5.75 22.80
CA HIS A 234 -9.33 4.41 22.75
C HIS A 234 -8.16 4.39 21.75
N PRO A 235 -6.90 4.44 22.21
CA PRO A 235 -5.77 4.27 21.33
C PRO A 235 -5.78 2.86 20.75
N LYS A 236 -5.62 2.75 19.42
CA LYS A 236 -5.41 1.47 18.76
C LYS A 236 -3.92 1.19 18.76
N VAL A 237 -3.53 0.03 19.28
CA VAL A 237 -2.13 -0.41 19.28
C VAL A 237 -2.05 -1.70 18.49
N GLY A 238 -1.08 -1.76 17.58
CA GLY A 238 -0.79 -2.95 16.78
C GLY A 238 0.69 -3.31 16.87
N VAL A 239 0.99 -4.59 16.81
CA VAL A 239 2.35 -5.10 16.70
C VAL A 239 2.41 -6.00 15.47
N SER A 240 3.46 -5.83 14.66
CA SER A 240 3.73 -6.72 13.54
C SER A 240 5.18 -7.20 13.58
N VAL A 241 5.38 -8.42 13.09
CA VAL A 241 6.69 -9.06 13.02
C VAL A 241 6.88 -9.51 11.58
N ALA A 242 7.96 -9.06 10.96
CA ALA A 242 8.32 -9.41 9.60
C ALA A 242 9.65 -10.14 9.56
N LEU A 243 9.64 -11.33 8.97
CA LEU A 243 10.84 -12.11 8.66
C LEU A 243 11.11 -12.02 7.17
N ARG A 244 12.29 -11.53 6.80
CA ARG A 244 12.80 -11.57 5.43
C ARG A 244 13.90 -12.63 5.37
N PRO A 245 13.63 -13.80 4.75
CA PRO A 245 14.59 -14.90 4.68
C PRO A 245 15.84 -14.52 3.87
#